data_AF-A0A522U9Y6-F1
#
_entry.id   AF-A0A522U9Y6-F1
#
_cell.length_a   1.000
_cell.length_b   1.000
_cell.length_c   1.000
_cell.angle_alpha   90.00
_cell.angle_beta   90.00
_cell.angle_gamma   90.00
#
_symmetry.space_group_name_H-M   'P 1'
#
loop_
_entity.id
_entity.type
_entity.pdbx_description
1 polymer ?
#
loop_
_entity_poly.entity_id
_entity_poly.type
_entity_poly.pdbx_seq_one_letter_code
_entity_poly.pdbx_strand_id
1 'polypeptide(L)'
;MTDWGLRHAAERTTGRIDFGRSTPEQVPVFMTIMRILHSEPLASAFVRLLTKRLGDDDYVQLAHFFEELGVLALHRHIAEELLFDALALDMYWDELREDVIRKRIETGNDKFCENFEIAADRAREYRHTFPSKLRWEKQQRPGDDEPPDEGGLGDRRPGFDPGGSPFDPQPGPATASGRDPSAKLIGGEAAG
;
A
#
# COMPACT_ATOMS: atom_id res chain seq x y z
N MET A 1 -24.94 8.17 -19.78
CA MET A 1 -24.47 8.86 -18.56
C MET A 1 -25.66 9.10 -17.64
N THR A 2 -25.47 8.96 -16.33
CA THR A 2 -26.45 9.10 -15.22
C THR A 2 -27.50 7.99 -15.01
N ASP A 3 -27.06 6.83 -14.50
CA ASP A 3 -27.87 5.95 -13.61
C ASP A 3 -27.05 5.46 -12.38
N TRP A 4 -26.07 6.27 -11.96
CA TRP A 4 -25.25 5.98 -10.77
C TRP A 4 -25.76 6.77 -9.56
N GLY A 5 -26.09 8.05 -9.75
CA GLY A 5 -26.56 8.94 -8.67
C GLY A 5 -27.94 8.61 -8.08
N LEU A 6 -28.82 7.91 -8.81
CA LEU A 6 -30.18 7.62 -8.34
C LEU A 6 -30.23 6.39 -7.41
N ARG A 7 -29.34 5.41 -7.59
CA ARG A 7 -29.29 4.22 -6.73
C ARG A 7 -28.68 4.50 -5.36
N HIS A 8 -27.71 5.40 -5.26
CA HIS A 8 -27.14 5.84 -3.98
C HIS A 8 -27.97 6.91 -3.27
N ALA A 9 -28.92 7.56 -3.96
CA ALA A 9 -29.79 8.54 -3.32
C ALA A 9 -30.85 7.91 -2.40
N ALA A 10 -31.27 6.66 -2.66
CA ALA A 10 -32.38 6.01 -1.97
C ALA A 10 -32.04 5.49 -0.55
N GLU A 11 -30.77 5.50 -0.13
CA GLU A 11 -30.35 4.99 1.19
C GLU A 11 -29.83 6.06 2.15
N ARG A 12 -29.99 7.34 1.79
CA ARG A 12 -29.58 8.48 2.63
C ARG A 12 -30.52 8.79 3.80
N THR A 13 -31.15 7.78 4.42
CA THR A 13 -32.14 7.99 5.50
C THR A 13 -31.65 7.60 6.90
N THR A 14 -30.41 7.16 7.07
CA THR A 14 -29.81 7.06 8.42
C THR A 14 -28.36 7.49 8.36
N GLY A 15 -27.94 8.42 9.20
CA GLY A 15 -26.55 8.91 9.32
C GLY A 15 -25.56 7.88 9.84
N ARG A 16 -25.75 6.61 9.50
CA ARG A 16 -24.82 5.52 9.75
C ARG A 16 -24.02 5.32 8.47
N ILE A 17 -22.71 5.50 8.53
CA ILE A 17 -21.79 5.12 7.46
C ILE A 17 -22.03 3.62 7.22
N ASP A 18 -22.64 3.28 6.09
CA ASP A 18 -22.78 1.89 5.67
C ASP A 18 -21.46 1.47 5.02
N PHE A 19 -20.59 0.82 5.79
CA PHE A 19 -19.34 0.28 5.26
C PHE A 19 -19.68 -0.81 4.23
N GLY A 20 -19.17 -0.63 3.01
CA GLY A 20 -19.37 -1.41 1.78
C GLY A 20 -20.09 -2.76 1.90
N ARG A 21 -21.11 -2.94 1.05
CA ARG A 21 -21.97 -4.13 0.96
C ARG A 21 -21.29 -5.33 0.29
N SER A 22 -20.11 -5.72 0.78
CA SER A 22 -19.56 -7.03 0.41
C SER A 22 -20.51 -8.13 0.88
N THR A 23 -20.86 -9.06 -0.01
CA THR A 23 -21.67 -10.21 0.38
C THR A 23 -20.76 -11.35 0.85
N PRO A 24 -21.22 -12.27 1.72
CA PRO A 24 -20.41 -13.42 2.15
C PRO A 24 -19.85 -14.24 0.99
N GLU A 25 -20.54 -14.29 -0.15
CA GLU A 25 -20.15 -15.01 -1.36
C GLU A 25 -18.95 -14.37 -2.07
N GLN A 26 -18.70 -13.07 -1.85
CA GLN A 26 -17.60 -12.34 -2.47
C GLN A 26 -16.29 -12.47 -1.68
N VAL A 27 -16.36 -12.81 -0.38
CA VAL A 27 -15.18 -12.95 0.48
C VAL A 27 -14.18 -13.99 -0.05
N PRO A 28 -14.59 -15.20 -0.47
CA PRO A 28 -13.65 -16.18 -1.04
C PRO A 28 -12.94 -15.68 -2.31
N VAL A 29 -13.65 -14.92 -3.16
CA VAL A 29 -13.07 -14.31 -4.37
C VAL A 29 -12.00 -13.29 -3.98
N PHE A 30 -12.34 -12.39 -3.05
CA PHE A 30 -11.39 -11.40 -2.54
C PHE A 30 -10.15 -12.05 -1.91
N MET A 31 -10.33 -13.07 -1.07
CA MET A 31 -9.21 -13.78 -0.45
C MET A 31 -8.34 -14.49 -1.48
N THR A 32 -8.94 -15.00 -2.56
CA THR A 32 -8.20 -15.61 -3.68
C THR A 32 -7.37 -14.56 -4.41
N ILE A 33 -7.94 -13.38 -4.69
CA ILE A 33 -7.22 -12.24 -5.28
C ILE A 33 -6.02 -11.86 -4.41
N MET A 34 -6.24 -11.68 -3.11
CA MET A 34 -5.17 -11.31 -2.18
C MET A 34 -4.08 -12.38 -2.08
N ARG A 35 -4.44 -13.67 -2.14
CA ARG A 35 -3.45 -14.75 -2.19
C ARG A 35 -2.61 -14.68 -3.47
N ILE A 36 -3.22 -14.43 -4.62
CA ILE A 36 -2.52 -14.30 -5.90
C ILE A 36 -1.56 -13.11 -5.86
N LEU A 37 -2.03 -11.94 -5.41
CA LEU A 37 -1.22 -10.73 -5.29
C LEU A 37 0.02 -10.93 -4.40
N HIS A 38 -0.13 -11.66 -3.30
CA HIS A 38 0.95 -11.95 -2.35
C HIS A 38 1.72 -13.25 -2.66
N SER A 39 1.54 -13.82 -3.86
CA SER A 39 2.33 -14.94 -4.35
C SER A 39 3.33 -14.47 -5.41
N GLU A 40 4.48 -15.14 -5.49
CA GLU A 40 5.43 -14.87 -6.58
C GLU A 40 4.84 -15.26 -7.94
N PRO A 41 5.17 -14.52 -9.02
CA PRO A 41 6.07 -13.35 -9.08
C PRO A 41 5.44 -11.99 -8.69
N LEU A 42 4.11 -11.93 -8.54
CA LEU A 42 3.35 -10.70 -8.30
C LEU A 42 3.72 -10.00 -6.99
N ALA A 43 4.02 -10.78 -5.93
CA ALA A 43 4.40 -10.23 -4.64
C ALA A 43 5.63 -9.31 -4.76
N SER A 44 6.68 -9.80 -5.42
CA SER A 44 7.91 -9.04 -5.65
C SER A 44 7.68 -7.80 -6.53
N ALA A 45 6.90 -7.94 -7.60
CA ALA A 45 6.54 -6.81 -8.47
C ALA A 45 5.74 -5.74 -7.70
N PHE A 46 4.79 -6.15 -6.85
CA PHE A 46 3.98 -5.26 -6.05
C PHE A 46 4.80 -4.53 -4.98
N VAL A 47 5.77 -5.20 -4.34
CA VAL A 47 6.72 -4.52 -3.42
C VAL A 47 7.56 -3.48 -4.17
N ARG A 48 8.00 -3.78 -5.40
CA ARG A 48 8.73 -2.82 -6.24
C ARG A 48 7.86 -1.64 -6.68
N LEU A 49 6.58 -1.87 -6.96
CA LEU A 49 5.60 -0.79 -7.18
C LEU A 49 5.51 0.14 -5.97
N LEU A 50 5.31 -0.42 -4.76
CA LEU A 50 5.19 0.36 -3.52
C LEU A 50 6.46 1.15 -3.18
N THR A 51 7.63 0.66 -3.60
CA THR A 51 8.92 1.32 -3.38
C THR A 51 9.39 2.18 -4.56
N LYS A 52 8.57 2.32 -5.61
CA LYS A 52 8.88 3.08 -6.85
C LYS A 52 10.17 2.61 -7.54
N ARG A 53 10.35 1.29 -7.62
CA ARG A 53 11.51 0.62 -8.22
C ARG A 53 11.09 -0.47 -9.21
N LEU A 54 10.10 -0.17 -10.04
CA LEU A 54 9.62 -1.09 -11.07
C LEU A 54 10.74 -1.41 -12.07
N GLY A 55 10.89 -2.70 -12.39
CA GLY A 55 11.62 -3.16 -13.56
C GLY A 55 10.69 -3.33 -14.76
N ASP A 56 11.27 -3.51 -15.94
CA ASP A 56 10.55 -3.58 -17.22
C ASP A 56 9.46 -4.68 -17.23
N ASP A 57 9.74 -5.83 -16.62
CA ASP A 57 8.80 -6.97 -16.57
C ASP A 57 7.70 -6.78 -15.51
N ASP A 58 7.93 -5.98 -14.47
CA ASP A 58 6.96 -5.76 -13.39
C ASP A 58 5.73 -5.03 -13.91
N TYR A 59 5.98 -4.02 -14.74
CA TYR A 59 4.95 -3.18 -15.30
C TYR A 59 3.89 -4.00 -16.04
N VAL A 60 4.32 -4.88 -16.97
CA VAL A 60 3.40 -5.68 -17.78
C VAL A 60 2.56 -6.60 -16.90
N GLN A 61 3.19 -7.25 -15.93
CA GLN A 61 2.50 -8.17 -15.03
C GLN A 61 1.47 -7.46 -14.15
N LEU A 62 1.85 -6.32 -13.56
CA LEU A 62 0.96 -5.55 -12.70
C LEU A 62 -0.20 -4.96 -13.50
N ALA A 63 0.06 -4.41 -14.69
CA ALA A 63 -0.96 -3.84 -15.56
C ALA A 63 -2.00 -4.89 -15.96
N HIS A 64 -1.57 -6.10 -16.34
CA HIS A 64 -2.49 -7.21 -16.61
C HIS A 64 -3.27 -7.65 -15.37
N PHE A 65 -2.61 -7.77 -14.21
CA PHE A 65 -3.32 -8.15 -12.99
C PHE A 65 -4.42 -7.14 -12.63
N PHE A 66 -4.12 -5.84 -12.70
CA PHE A 66 -5.12 -4.81 -12.42
C PHE A 66 -6.22 -4.73 -13.49
N GLU A 67 -5.91 -5.05 -14.75
CA GLU A 67 -6.91 -5.19 -15.82
C GLU A 67 -7.94 -6.25 -15.47
N GLU A 68 -7.50 -7.44 -15.03
CA GLU A 68 -8.41 -8.52 -14.61
C GLU A 68 -9.23 -8.13 -13.37
N LEU A 69 -8.66 -7.37 -12.43
CA LEU A 69 -9.42 -6.83 -11.31
C LEU A 69 -10.48 -5.83 -11.77
N GLY A 70 -10.16 -5.00 -12.76
CA GLY A 70 -11.11 -4.10 -13.40
C GLY A 70 -12.30 -4.86 -13.97
N VAL A 71 -12.07 -5.96 -14.69
CA VAL A 71 -13.14 -6.84 -15.20
C VAL A 71 -14.04 -7.33 -14.05
N LEU A 72 -13.46 -7.87 -12.97
CA LEU A 72 -14.24 -8.37 -11.84
C LEU A 72 -15.10 -7.29 -11.17
N ALA A 73 -14.55 -6.07 -11.04
CA ALA A 73 -15.25 -4.92 -10.50
C ALA A 73 -16.41 -4.48 -11.43
N LEU A 74 -16.11 -4.24 -12.71
CA LEU A 74 -17.06 -3.71 -13.69
C LEU A 74 -18.23 -4.66 -13.95
N HIS A 75 -18.00 -5.98 -13.85
CA HIS A 75 -19.02 -7.01 -14.01
C HIS A 75 -19.70 -7.43 -12.69
N ARG A 76 -19.40 -6.74 -11.57
CA ARG A 76 -20.01 -6.97 -10.25
C ARG A 76 -19.78 -8.38 -9.67
N HIS A 77 -18.67 -9.00 -10.02
CA HIS A 77 -18.25 -10.27 -9.40
C HIS A 77 -17.67 -10.06 -8.01
N ILE A 78 -17.27 -8.82 -7.70
CA ILE A 78 -16.83 -8.37 -6.38
C ILE A 78 -17.30 -6.94 -6.18
N ALA A 79 -17.62 -6.57 -4.93
CA ALA A 79 -18.00 -5.21 -4.59
C ALA A 79 -16.85 -4.24 -4.88
N GLU A 80 -17.15 -3.15 -5.60
CA GLU A 80 -16.20 -2.10 -5.94
C GLU A 80 -15.59 -1.49 -4.67
N GLU A 81 -16.41 -1.25 -3.65
CA GLU A 81 -16.00 -0.64 -2.38
C GLU A 81 -14.97 -1.49 -1.65
N LEU A 82 -15.14 -2.83 -1.66
CA LEU A 82 -14.19 -3.76 -1.05
C LEU A 82 -12.85 -3.74 -1.78
N LEU A 83 -12.88 -3.73 -3.13
CA LEU A 83 -11.67 -3.64 -3.93
C LEU A 83 -10.97 -2.30 -3.76
N PHE A 84 -11.70 -1.18 -3.84
CA PHE A 84 -11.11 0.16 -3.84
C PHE A 84 -10.56 0.56 -2.47
N ASP A 85 -11.17 0.09 -1.37
CA ASP A 85 -10.61 0.30 -0.03
C ASP A 85 -9.34 -0.54 0.21
N ALA A 86 -9.29 -1.75 -0.37
CA ALA A 86 -8.16 -2.66 -0.20
C ALA A 86 -6.99 -2.37 -1.16
N LEU A 87 -7.30 -1.97 -2.39
CA LEU A 87 -6.36 -1.76 -3.49
C LEU A 87 -6.60 -0.35 -4.01
N ALA A 88 -5.66 0.55 -3.76
CA ALA A 88 -5.73 1.95 -4.18
C ALA A 88 -5.53 2.11 -5.71
N LEU A 89 -6.45 1.53 -6.50
CA LEU A 89 -6.32 1.31 -7.96
C LEU A 89 -5.95 2.57 -8.74
N ASP A 90 -6.74 3.64 -8.62
CA ASP A 90 -6.20 4.95 -8.25
C ASP A 90 -4.75 5.31 -8.55
N MET A 91 -3.99 5.17 -7.46
CA MET A 91 -2.59 5.51 -7.37
C MET A 91 -1.76 4.54 -8.18
N TYR A 92 -2.13 3.26 -8.25
CA TYR A 92 -1.39 2.29 -9.05
C TYR A 92 -1.55 2.56 -10.55
N TRP A 93 -2.71 3.02 -10.99
CA TRP A 93 -2.89 3.52 -12.36
C TRP A 93 -1.98 4.72 -12.61
N ASP A 94 -1.93 5.69 -11.70
CA ASP A 94 -1.07 6.87 -11.88
C ASP A 94 0.42 6.51 -11.97
N GLU A 95 0.89 5.46 -11.30
CA GLU A 95 2.27 4.97 -11.44
C GLU A 95 2.50 4.18 -12.73
N LEU A 96 1.50 3.49 -13.28
CA LEU A 96 1.64 2.59 -14.44
C LEU A 96 1.18 3.20 -15.78
N ARG A 97 0.42 4.30 -15.76
CA ARG A 97 -0.31 4.83 -16.93
C ARG A 97 0.61 5.19 -18.10
N GLU A 98 1.80 5.70 -17.84
CA GLU A 98 2.69 6.19 -18.90
C GLU A 98 3.23 5.02 -19.73
N ASP A 99 3.56 3.91 -19.07
CA ASP A 99 3.97 2.68 -19.72
C ASP A 99 2.78 2.00 -20.43
N VAL A 100 1.55 2.08 -19.88
CA VAL A 100 0.31 1.63 -20.57
C VAL A 100 0.11 2.40 -21.87
N ILE A 101 0.16 3.72 -21.82
CA ILE A 101 -0.03 4.58 -22.99
C ILE A 101 1.06 4.30 -24.03
N ARG A 102 2.33 4.17 -23.60
CA ARG A 102 3.43 3.80 -24.49
C ARG A 102 3.14 2.45 -25.17
N LYS A 103 2.65 1.47 -24.42
CA LYS A 103 2.36 0.13 -24.96
C LYS A 103 1.19 0.12 -25.94
N ARG A 104 0.14 0.92 -25.68
CA ARG A 104 -0.98 1.11 -26.61
C ARG A 104 -0.47 1.64 -27.95
N ILE A 105 0.40 2.65 -27.93
CA ILE A 105 1.01 3.24 -29.14
C ILE A 105 1.88 2.23 -29.89
N GLU A 106 2.77 1.52 -29.18
CA GLU A 106 3.68 0.53 -29.78
C GLU A 106 2.93 -0.62 -30.48
N THR A 107 1.83 -1.08 -29.87
CA THR A 107 1.09 -2.26 -30.33
C THR A 107 -0.07 -1.92 -31.24
N GLY A 108 -0.53 -0.66 -31.27
CA GLY A 108 -1.77 -0.25 -31.93
C GLY A 108 -3.03 -0.80 -31.24
N ASN A 109 -2.93 -1.23 -29.97
CA ASN A 109 -4.06 -1.76 -29.21
C ASN A 109 -4.55 -0.72 -28.19
N ASP A 110 -5.49 0.12 -28.59
CA ASP A 110 -6.06 1.17 -27.75
C ASP A 110 -6.79 0.65 -26.50
N LYS A 111 -7.22 -0.62 -26.52
CA LYS A 111 -7.95 -1.26 -25.40
C LYS A 111 -7.05 -1.86 -24.33
N PHE A 112 -5.73 -1.83 -24.53
CA PHE A 112 -4.82 -2.42 -23.57
C PHE A 112 -4.96 -1.76 -22.19
N CYS A 113 -5.33 -2.53 -21.18
CA CYS A 113 -5.61 -2.05 -19.82
C CYS A 113 -6.80 -1.05 -19.70
N GLU A 114 -7.80 -1.12 -20.59
CA GLU A 114 -8.99 -0.25 -20.56
C GLU A 114 -9.83 -0.46 -19.28
N ASN A 115 -10.00 -1.70 -18.81
CA ASN A 115 -10.78 -1.95 -17.61
C ASN A 115 -10.06 -1.46 -16.35
N PHE A 116 -8.72 -1.55 -16.31
CA PHE A 116 -7.93 -0.97 -15.23
C PHE A 116 -8.10 0.55 -15.16
N GLU A 117 -8.04 1.24 -16.31
CA GLU A 117 -8.25 2.69 -16.41
C GLU A 117 -9.62 3.10 -15.86
N ILE A 118 -10.69 2.42 -16.31
CA ILE A 118 -12.06 2.70 -15.85
C ILE A 118 -12.21 2.41 -14.35
N ALA A 119 -11.62 1.31 -13.86
CA ALA A 119 -11.67 0.96 -12.44
C ALA A 119 -10.89 1.96 -11.58
N ALA A 120 -9.79 2.51 -12.07
CA ALA A 120 -9.05 3.56 -11.40
C ALA A 120 -9.88 4.85 -11.29
N ASP A 121 -10.53 5.28 -12.37
CA ASP A 121 -11.41 6.46 -12.31
C ASP A 121 -12.55 6.28 -11.30
N ARG A 122 -13.16 5.09 -11.23
CA ARG A 122 -14.17 4.78 -10.21
C ARG A 122 -13.59 4.75 -8.80
N ALA A 123 -12.39 4.22 -8.60
CA ALA A 123 -11.72 4.22 -7.30
C ALA A 123 -11.42 5.65 -6.82
N ARG A 124 -11.07 6.56 -7.74
CA ARG A 124 -10.87 7.97 -7.45
C ARG A 124 -12.18 8.64 -6.99
N GLU A 125 -13.28 8.41 -7.71
CA GLU A 125 -14.62 8.89 -7.32
C GLU A 125 -15.05 8.34 -5.95
N TYR A 126 -14.79 7.05 -5.70
CA TYR A 126 -15.04 6.40 -4.42
C TYR A 126 -14.27 7.09 -3.29
N ARG A 127 -12.96 7.35 -3.44
CA ARG A 127 -12.14 8.03 -2.43
C ARG A 127 -12.53 9.48 -2.18
N HIS A 128 -13.04 10.18 -3.20
CA HIS A 128 -13.61 11.52 -3.01
C HIS A 128 -14.85 11.48 -2.12
N THR A 129 -15.67 10.43 -2.26
CA THR A 129 -16.91 10.24 -1.49
C THR A 129 -16.64 9.70 -0.09
N PHE A 130 -15.67 8.79 0.04
CA PHE A 130 -15.28 8.13 1.28
C PHE A 130 -13.78 8.36 1.54
N PRO A 131 -13.39 9.57 2.01
CA PRO A 131 -11.99 9.89 2.24
C PRO A 131 -11.40 9.00 3.34
N SER A 132 -10.07 8.82 3.30
CA SER A 132 -9.39 7.90 4.22
C SER A 132 -9.72 8.15 5.70
N LYS A 133 -9.72 7.07 6.49
CA LYS A 133 -10.06 7.07 7.92
C LYS A 133 -9.28 8.10 8.75
N LEU A 134 -8.06 8.45 8.35
CA LEU A 134 -7.24 9.50 8.98
C LEU A 134 -7.88 10.90 8.91
N ARG A 135 -8.64 11.18 7.84
CA ARG A 135 -9.39 12.43 7.72
C ARG A 135 -10.61 12.42 8.62
N TRP A 136 -11.29 11.27 8.74
CA TRP A 136 -12.44 11.11 9.63
C TRP A 136 -12.07 11.21 11.11
N GLU A 137 -10.95 10.63 11.55
CA GLU A 137 -10.47 10.76 12.94
C GLU A 137 -10.15 12.21 13.31
N LYS A 138 -9.58 12.99 12.39
CA LYS A 138 -9.36 14.43 12.60
C LYS A 138 -10.65 15.24 12.64
N GLN A 139 -11.67 14.83 11.87
CA GLN A 139 -12.97 15.50 11.84
C GLN A 139 -13.87 15.12 13.02
N GLN A 140 -13.63 13.97 13.66
CA GLN A 140 -14.38 13.48 14.82
C GLN A 140 -13.74 13.85 16.16
N ARG A 141 -12.61 14.56 16.19
CA ARG A 141 -12.12 15.23 17.40
C ARG A 141 -12.81 16.59 17.51
N PRO A 142 -13.80 16.77 18.40
CA PRO A 142 -14.27 18.11 18.73
C PRO A 142 -13.21 18.73 19.64
N GLY A 143 -12.47 19.73 19.17
CA GLY A 143 -11.64 20.56 20.05
C GLY A 143 -10.24 20.95 19.62
N ASP A 144 -9.80 20.70 18.39
CA ASP A 144 -8.54 21.29 17.87
C ASP A 144 -8.82 22.61 17.10
N ASP A 145 -9.74 23.43 17.62
CA ASP A 145 -9.75 24.86 17.32
C ASP A 145 -8.55 25.46 18.07
N GLU A 146 -7.46 25.63 17.34
CA GLU A 146 -6.27 26.36 17.76
C GLU A 146 -6.70 27.78 18.21
N PRO A 147 -6.53 28.17 19.49
CA PRO A 147 -6.82 29.54 19.88
C PRO A 147 -5.71 30.46 19.35
N PRO A 148 -6.04 31.71 18.97
CA PRO A 148 -5.07 32.62 18.39
C PRO A 148 -3.99 32.99 19.41
N ASP A 149 -2.77 33.05 18.89
CA ASP A 149 -1.55 33.47 19.56
C ASP A 149 -1.71 34.90 20.15
N GLU A 150 -1.81 35.01 21.48
CA GLU A 150 -1.52 36.24 22.23
C GLU A 150 -0.78 35.87 23.53
N GLY A 151 0.43 36.41 23.68
CA GLY A 151 1.46 35.87 24.54
C GLY A 151 1.35 36.14 26.04
N GLY A 152 2.08 35.32 26.81
CA GLY A 152 2.30 35.50 28.24
C GLY A 152 3.43 34.61 28.75
N LEU A 153 4.54 35.23 29.14
CA LEU A 153 5.75 34.64 29.75
C LEU A 153 5.49 34.01 31.13
N GLY A 154 6.15 32.88 31.41
CA GLY A 154 6.34 32.27 32.74
C GLY A 154 5.87 30.79 32.76
N ASP A 155 6.61 29.77 33.17
CA ASP A 155 7.90 29.65 33.85
C ASP A 155 8.58 28.36 33.35
N ARG A 156 9.85 28.46 32.95
CA ARG A 156 10.72 27.30 32.75
C ARG A 156 10.94 26.63 34.10
N ARG A 157 10.51 25.38 34.26
CA ARG A 157 11.02 24.54 35.37
C ARG A 157 12.50 24.23 35.11
N PRO A 158 13.40 24.51 36.06
CA PRO A 158 14.83 24.23 35.92
C PRO A 158 15.15 22.79 36.36
N GLY A 159 16.08 22.14 35.63
CA GLY A 159 16.85 21.01 36.15
C GLY A 159 16.81 19.72 35.34
N PHE A 160 17.45 19.70 34.17
CA PHE A 160 18.17 18.52 33.72
C PHE A 160 19.41 18.98 32.94
N ASP A 161 20.57 18.87 33.59
CA ASP A 161 21.86 19.28 33.05
C ASP A 161 22.27 18.37 31.88
N PRO A 162 22.74 18.91 30.74
CA PRO A 162 23.34 18.15 29.67
C PRO A 162 24.87 18.18 29.80
N GLY A 163 25.50 17.03 30.07
CA GLY A 163 26.95 16.90 29.87
C GLY A 163 27.63 15.86 30.75
N GLY A 164 28.02 14.73 30.16
CA GLY A 164 28.92 13.79 30.82
C GLY A 164 28.91 12.37 30.23
N SER A 165 29.50 12.19 29.04
CA SER A 165 30.24 10.97 28.72
C SER A 165 31.69 11.42 28.49
N PRO A 166 32.73 10.67 28.91
CA PRO A 166 32.92 9.26 28.52
C PRO A 166 33.62 8.34 29.56
N PHE A 167 33.57 7.01 29.31
CA PHE A 167 34.53 5.95 29.69
C PHE A 167 35.06 5.85 31.14
N ASP A 168 34.81 4.72 31.82
CA ASP A 168 35.75 3.59 31.82
C ASP A 168 35.16 2.32 32.50
N PRO A 169 35.66 1.11 32.14
CA PRO A 169 35.08 -0.18 32.47
C PRO A 169 35.63 -0.74 33.80
N GLN A 170 34.79 -1.45 34.57
CA GLN A 170 35.26 -2.28 35.69
C GLN A 170 35.26 -3.78 35.34
N PRO A 171 36.15 -4.56 35.97
CA PRO A 171 36.90 -5.63 35.34
C PRO A 171 36.31 -7.01 35.66
N GLY A 172 36.48 -7.94 34.73
CA GLY A 172 36.31 -9.36 35.03
C GLY A 172 37.50 -9.91 35.83
N PRO A 173 37.37 -11.10 36.45
CA PRO A 173 38.48 -12.02 36.57
C PRO A 173 38.56 -12.88 35.30
N ALA A 174 39.60 -12.60 34.51
CA ALA A 174 40.22 -13.54 33.58
C ALA A 174 40.78 -14.74 34.39
N THR A 175 41.03 -15.95 33.90
CA THR A 175 41.72 -16.48 32.70
C THR A 175 41.46 -18.02 32.79
N ALA A 176 41.80 -18.94 31.90
CA ALA A 176 42.67 -19.03 30.73
C ALA A 176 42.22 -20.32 30.00
N SER A 177 42.21 -20.41 28.68
CA SER A 177 43.31 -21.00 27.89
C SER A 177 42.69 -22.06 26.98
N GLY A 178 42.90 -22.12 25.67
CA GLY A 178 43.78 -21.33 24.82
C GLY A 178 43.59 -21.69 23.35
N ARG A 179 44.02 -20.74 22.50
CA ARG A 179 44.61 -20.83 21.15
C ARG A 179 44.30 -22.08 20.29
N ASP A 180 43.51 -21.90 19.23
CA ASP A 180 43.90 -21.54 17.84
C ASP A 180 45.27 -22.04 17.30
N PRO A 181 45.55 -22.00 15.97
CA PRO A 181 44.84 -22.41 14.75
C PRO A 181 45.64 -23.49 13.99
N SER A 182 45.07 -24.16 12.99
CA SER A 182 45.87 -24.65 11.85
C SER A 182 45.03 -24.82 10.58
N ALA A 183 45.50 -24.13 9.55
CA ALA A 183 45.17 -24.28 8.14
C ALA A 183 45.70 -25.61 7.56
N LYS A 184 45.36 -25.84 6.28
CA LYS A 184 45.79 -26.90 5.33
C LYS A 184 44.81 -28.07 5.23
N LEU A 185 44.50 -28.69 4.08
CA LEU A 185 45.01 -28.65 2.70
C LEU A 185 44.15 -29.66 1.87
N ILE A 186 44.10 -29.49 0.53
CA ILE A 186 43.89 -30.55 -0.51
C ILE A 186 42.43 -31.06 -0.65
N GLY A 187 41.81 -31.25 -1.82
CA GLY A 187 42.22 -31.33 -3.24
C GLY A 187 41.33 -32.38 -3.97
N GLY A 188 41.26 -32.33 -5.30
CA GLY A 188 40.66 -33.36 -6.18
C GLY A 188 39.23 -32.98 -6.65
N GLU A 189 38.94 -32.55 -7.88
CA GLU A 189 39.27 -33.03 -9.23
C GLU A 189 38.53 -34.33 -9.64
N ALA A 190 37.63 -34.14 -10.62
CA ALA A 190 37.29 -34.96 -11.78
C ALA A 190 36.75 -36.41 -11.69
N ALA A 191 35.72 -36.59 -12.55
CA ALA A 191 35.44 -37.72 -13.44
C ALA A 191 34.85 -39.03 -12.88
N GLY A 192 33.70 -39.38 -13.47
CA GLY A 192 33.01 -40.66 -13.41
C GLY A 192 31.75 -40.60 -14.24
#